data_AF-A0A3M7QTF8-F1
#
_entry.id   AF-A0A3M7QTF8-F1
#
_cell.length_a   1.000
_cell.length_b   1.000
_cell.length_c   1.000
_cell.angle_alpha   90.00
_cell.angle_beta   90.00
_cell.angle_gamma   90.00
#
_symmetry.space_group_name_H-M   'P 1'
#
loop_
_entity.id
_entity.type
_entity.pdbx_description
1 polymer ?
#
loop_
_entity_poly.entity_id
_entity_poly.type
_entity_poly.pdbx_seq_one_letter_code
_entity_poly.pdbx_strand_id
1 'polypeptide(L)'
;FISCLYNLQSCDKNDWEWYYDFYYGNCYRFNTGLNSNGQKTKIKSSNYPGKFNGLMIELFVGIPNDQKTLSLTTGAHIFVDDNSFKPTFGIGFGVSPGYSTDIALERIKTKQMPKPYSECIENLGSIDSEYYRKVIRSNLTYRQSECLSSFFYFEINEKCKCSPMDNNFVVDEKNPCDTLEEQNCANIVTQELVSSNFK
;
A
#
# COMPACT_ATOMS: atom_id res chain seq x y z
N PHE A 1 -10.53 -16.06 -5.94
CA PHE A 1 -11.83 -15.45 -6.23
C PHE A 1 -12.81 -16.55 -6.61
N ILE A 2 -14.00 -16.57 -6.02
CA ILE A 2 -15.11 -17.43 -6.46
C ILE A 2 -15.85 -16.71 -7.60
N SER A 3 -16.19 -15.44 -7.40
CA SER A 3 -16.80 -14.58 -8.41
C SER A 3 -16.33 -13.12 -8.27
N CYS A 4 -16.36 -12.38 -9.37
CA CYS A 4 -16.03 -10.95 -9.42
C CYS A 4 -16.89 -10.27 -10.48
N LEU A 5 -17.60 -9.22 -10.08
CA LEU A 5 -18.40 -8.38 -10.95
C LEU A 5 -18.03 -6.91 -10.75
N TYR A 6 -17.94 -6.16 -11.84
CA TYR A 6 -17.85 -4.72 -11.83
C TYR A 6 -18.94 -4.15 -12.75
N ASN A 7 -19.83 -3.31 -12.22
CA ASN A 7 -21.02 -2.82 -12.94
C ASN A 7 -21.83 -3.99 -13.56
N LEU A 8 -22.07 -5.05 -12.78
CA LEU A 8 -22.74 -6.30 -13.20
C LEU A 8 -22.07 -7.06 -14.36
N GLN A 9 -20.86 -6.68 -14.77
CA GLN A 9 -20.08 -7.41 -15.76
C GLN A 9 -18.97 -8.22 -15.10
N SER A 10 -18.71 -9.43 -15.59
CA SER A 10 -17.59 -10.24 -15.09
C SER A 10 -16.28 -9.47 -15.20
N CYS A 11 -15.50 -9.47 -14.12
CA CYS A 11 -14.14 -8.94 -14.16
C CYS A 11 -13.25 -9.80 -15.08
N ASP A 12 -12.28 -9.17 -15.73
CA ASP A 12 -11.21 -9.85 -16.45
C ASP A 12 -10.06 -10.20 -15.48
N LYS A 13 -9.26 -11.23 -15.81
CA LYS A 13 -8.05 -11.54 -15.02
C LYS A 13 -7.04 -10.38 -15.05
N ASN A 14 -7.01 -9.62 -16.14
CA ASN A 14 -6.16 -8.44 -16.31
C ASN A 14 -6.64 -7.23 -15.51
N ASP A 15 -7.85 -7.26 -14.93
CA ASP A 15 -8.32 -6.18 -14.05
C ASP A 15 -7.63 -6.21 -12.67
N TRP A 16 -6.86 -7.27 -12.40
CA TRP A 16 -6.20 -7.53 -11.14
C TRP A 16 -4.68 -7.59 -11.31
N GLU A 17 -3.99 -6.96 -10.37
CA GLU A 17 -2.54 -7.05 -10.19
C GLU A 17 -2.26 -7.85 -8.92
N TRP A 18 -1.52 -8.95 -9.03
CA TRP A 18 -1.06 -9.72 -7.89
C TRP A 18 0.29 -9.19 -7.36
N TYR A 19 0.42 -9.14 -6.05
CA TYR A 19 1.71 -8.98 -5.38
C TYR A 19 1.74 -9.76 -4.07
N TYR A 20 2.95 -10.12 -3.63
CA TYR A 20 3.15 -10.71 -2.31
C TYR A 20 3.46 -9.63 -1.28
N ASP A 21 2.80 -9.74 -0.13
CA ASP A 21 3.04 -8.95 1.07
C ASP A 21 3.53 -9.89 2.18
N PHE A 22 4.58 -9.50 2.91
CA PHE A 22 5.19 -10.37 3.92
C PHE A 22 4.27 -10.58 5.14
N TYR A 23 3.35 -9.66 5.41
CA TYR A 23 2.41 -9.74 6.53
C TYR A 23 1.07 -10.38 6.09
N TYR A 24 0.52 -9.92 4.96
CA TYR A 24 -0.81 -10.35 4.48
C TYR A 24 -0.76 -11.53 3.50
N GLY A 25 0.41 -11.91 3.00
CA GLY A 25 0.57 -12.96 2.01
C GLY A 25 0.14 -12.52 0.60
N ASN A 26 -0.70 -13.32 -0.06
CA ASN A 26 -1.13 -13.05 -1.43
C ASN A 26 -2.13 -11.88 -1.49
N CYS A 27 -1.71 -10.77 -2.10
CA CYS A 27 -2.54 -9.59 -2.28
C CYS A 27 -2.93 -9.43 -3.76
N TYR A 28 -4.13 -8.91 -3.98
CA TYR A 28 -4.67 -8.64 -5.31
C TYR A 28 -5.26 -7.23 -5.35
N ARG A 29 -4.82 -6.42 -6.30
CA ARG A 29 -5.24 -5.02 -6.45
C ARG A 29 -6.12 -4.89 -7.67
N PHE A 30 -7.29 -4.33 -7.49
CA PHE A 30 -8.19 -4.02 -8.58
C PHE A 30 -7.87 -2.63 -9.14
N ASN A 31 -7.96 -2.48 -10.46
CA ASN A 31 -8.01 -1.19 -11.13
C ASN A 31 -6.75 -0.30 -10.95
N THR A 32 -5.56 -0.91 -10.91
CA THR A 32 -4.28 -0.17 -10.80
C THR A 32 -3.82 0.45 -12.13
N GLY A 33 -4.52 0.13 -13.24
CA GLY A 33 -4.08 0.48 -14.59
C GLY A 33 -2.95 -0.42 -15.12
N LEU A 34 -2.60 -1.47 -14.37
CA LEU A 34 -1.65 -2.51 -14.75
C LEU A 34 -2.27 -3.89 -14.45
N ASN A 35 -1.87 -4.92 -15.19
CA ASN A 35 -2.14 -6.32 -14.82
C ASN A 35 -0.93 -6.94 -14.11
N SER A 36 -1.07 -8.19 -13.66
CA SER A 36 0.03 -8.94 -13.03
C SER A 36 1.28 -9.12 -13.91
N ASN A 37 1.20 -8.90 -15.23
CA ASN A 37 2.35 -8.93 -16.14
C ASN A 37 2.97 -7.54 -16.36
N GLY A 38 2.52 -6.51 -15.64
CA GLY A 38 2.96 -5.13 -15.80
C GLY A 38 2.46 -4.45 -17.09
N GLN A 39 1.48 -5.04 -17.78
CA GLN A 39 0.91 -4.46 -19.00
C GLN A 39 -0.17 -3.45 -18.63
N LYS A 40 -0.22 -2.33 -19.36
CA LYS A 40 -1.22 -1.27 -19.13
C LYS A 40 -2.63 -1.78 -19.39
N THR A 41 -3.53 -1.49 -18.47
CA THR A 41 -4.95 -1.80 -18.54
C THR A 41 -5.79 -0.55 -18.41
N LYS A 42 -7.04 -0.64 -18.85
CA LYS A 42 -7.96 0.50 -18.80
C LYS A 42 -8.44 0.72 -17.37
N ILE A 43 -8.22 1.94 -16.85
CA ILE A 43 -8.79 2.36 -15.57
C ILE A 43 -10.31 2.45 -15.69
N LYS A 44 -11.01 1.78 -14.78
CA LYS A 44 -12.45 1.76 -14.64
C LYS A 44 -12.92 2.89 -13.73
N SER A 45 -14.08 3.46 -14.06
CA SER A 45 -14.74 4.53 -13.30
C SER A 45 -16.22 4.24 -13.16
N SER A 46 -16.77 4.53 -11.98
CA SER A 46 -18.21 4.44 -11.72
C SER A 46 -18.82 5.83 -11.75
N ASN A 47 -19.90 5.99 -12.51
CA ASN A 47 -20.62 7.26 -12.67
C ASN A 47 -21.90 7.33 -11.82
N TYR A 48 -22.35 6.19 -11.28
CA TYR A 48 -23.57 6.10 -10.50
C TYR A 48 -23.30 5.38 -9.19
N PRO A 49 -23.76 5.91 -8.04
CA PRO A 49 -23.66 5.20 -6.78
C PRO A 49 -24.55 3.94 -6.80
N GLY A 50 -24.28 3.04 -5.86
CA GLY A 50 -25.09 1.84 -5.61
C GLY A 50 -24.30 0.54 -5.75
N LYS A 51 -24.69 -0.47 -4.97
CA LYS A 51 -23.94 -1.73 -4.85
C LYS A 51 -23.75 -2.49 -6.17
N PHE A 52 -24.72 -2.38 -7.08
CA PHE A 52 -24.68 -3.05 -8.39
C PHE A 52 -23.86 -2.27 -9.44
N ASN A 53 -23.57 -0.99 -9.19
CA ASN A 53 -22.74 -0.11 -10.02
C ASN A 53 -21.31 0.02 -9.45
N GLY A 54 -20.89 -0.98 -8.68
CA GLY A 54 -19.62 -1.03 -7.98
C GLY A 54 -18.88 -2.32 -8.26
N LEU A 55 -17.91 -2.60 -7.40
CA LEU A 55 -17.15 -3.84 -7.37
C LEU A 55 -17.81 -4.82 -6.39
N MET A 56 -18.19 -6.00 -6.88
CA MET A 56 -18.74 -7.09 -6.09
C MET A 56 -17.79 -8.27 -6.20
N ILE A 57 -17.38 -8.82 -5.06
CA ILE A 57 -16.40 -9.89 -5.02
C ILE A 57 -16.88 -10.96 -4.05
N GLU A 58 -16.70 -12.21 -4.45
CA GLU A 58 -16.83 -13.37 -3.59
C GLU A 58 -15.46 -14.02 -3.43
N LEU A 59 -15.00 -14.16 -2.19
CA LEU A 59 -13.68 -14.62 -1.85
C LEU A 59 -13.73 -15.97 -1.14
N PHE A 60 -12.82 -16.86 -1.52
CA PHE A 60 -12.47 -18.02 -0.72
C PHE A 60 -11.25 -17.66 0.12
N VAL A 61 -11.42 -17.59 1.44
CA VAL A 61 -10.39 -17.20 2.41
C VAL A 61 -9.94 -18.38 3.29
N GLY A 62 -10.20 -19.61 2.83
CA GLY A 62 -9.77 -20.82 3.52
C GLY A 62 -8.26 -21.02 3.40
N ILE A 63 -7.62 -21.37 4.52
CA ILE A 63 -6.22 -21.78 4.56
C ILE A 63 -6.19 -23.31 4.39
N PRO A 64 -5.41 -23.86 3.46
CA PRO A 64 -5.25 -25.30 3.31
C PRO A 64 -4.75 -25.96 4.61
N ASN A 65 -5.31 -27.12 4.98
CA ASN A 65 -4.98 -27.80 6.24
C ASN A 65 -3.50 -28.23 6.36
N ASP A 66 -2.82 -28.38 5.22
CA ASP A 66 -1.40 -28.70 5.12
C ASP A 66 -0.49 -27.48 5.31
N GLN A 67 -1.03 -26.26 5.24
CA GLN A 67 -0.29 -25.02 5.49
C GLN A 67 -0.39 -24.59 6.96
N LYS A 68 0.73 -24.63 7.67
CA LYS A 68 0.87 -23.94 8.95
C LYS A 68 1.22 -22.49 8.68
N THR A 69 0.31 -21.57 9.04
CA THR A 69 0.54 -20.13 8.89
C THR A 69 0.76 -19.47 10.25
N LEU A 70 1.44 -18.32 10.26
CA LEU A 70 1.52 -17.44 11.43
C LEU A 70 0.28 -16.54 11.58
N SER A 71 -0.75 -16.76 10.75
CA SER A 71 -1.94 -15.91 10.76
C SER A 71 -2.72 -16.11 12.05
N LEU A 72 -2.99 -15.00 12.76
CA LEU A 72 -3.82 -14.99 13.97
C LEU A 72 -5.31 -14.84 13.66
N THR A 73 -5.66 -14.51 12.41
CA THR A 73 -7.03 -14.22 11.99
C THR A 73 -7.38 -14.92 10.68
N THR A 74 -8.67 -15.09 10.44
CA THR A 74 -9.21 -15.65 9.19
C THR A 74 -10.18 -14.66 8.58
N GLY A 75 -10.04 -14.40 7.29
CA GLY A 75 -10.84 -13.41 6.58
C GLY A 75 -10.06 -12.80 5.43
N ALA A 76 -10.53 -11.65 4.95
CA ALA A 76 -9.82 -10.81 4.00
C ALA A 76 -9.49 -9.47 4.64
N HIS A 77 -8.34 -8.90 4.30
CA HIS A 77 -7.99 -7.51 4.65
C HIS A 77 -8.16 -6.64 3.40
N ILE A 78 -8.93 -5.56 3.51
CA ILE A 78 -9.25 -4.67 2.40
C ILE A 78 -8.66 -3.29 2.67
N PHE A 79 -7.99 -2.76 1.65
CA PHE A 79 -7.48 -1.40 1.62
C PHE A 79 -7.91 -0.73 0.33
N VAL A 80 -8.41 0.51 0.44
CA VAL A 80 -8.85 1.33 -0.69
C VAL A 80 -8.01 2.58 -0.72
N ASP A 81 -7.31 2.79 -1.83
CA ASP A 81 -6.46 3.97 -2.05
C ASP A 81 -6.54 4.42 -3.51
N ASP A 82 -6.21 5.68 -3.74
CA ASP A 82 -6.09 6.27 -5.08
C ASP A 82 -4.65 6.33 -5.61
N ASN A 83 -3.70 5.72 -4.88
CA ASN A 83 -2.28 5.64 -5.23
C ASN A 83 -1.81 4.20 -5.46
N SER A 84 -0.69 4.05 -6.16
CA SER A 84 -0.06 2.75 -6.46
C SER A 84 0.74 2.16 -5.29
N PHE A 85 0.63 2.73 -4.09
CA PHE A 85 1.34 2.27 -2.90
C PHE A 85 0.75 0.96 -2.34
N LYS A 86 1.58 0.09 -1.75
CA LYS A 86 1.11 -1.08 -1.00
C LYS A 86 0.84 -0.66 0.45
N PRO A 87 -0.32 -1.00 1.04
CA PRO A 87 -0.65 -0.57 2.40
C PRO A 87 0.45 -0.96 3.39
N THR A 88 0.85 -0.03 4.26
CA THR A 88 1.65 -0.40 5.42
C THR A 88 0.80 -1.20 6.40
N PHE A 89 1.47 -1.96 7.26
CA PHE A 89 0.79 -2.76 8.28
C PHE A 89 -0.16 -1.90 9.13
N GLY A 90 -1.40 -2.38 9.28
CA GLY A 90 -2.43 -1.72 10.09
C GLY A 90 -3.34 -0.74 9.34
N ILE A 91 -3.05 -0.41 8.07
CA ILE A 91 -3.94 0.41 7.24
C ILE A 91 -4.96 -0.47 6.52
N GLY A 92 -6.24 -0.10 6.56
CA GLY A 92 -7.35 -0.84 5.96
C GLY A 92 -8.28 -1.44 7.01
N PHE A 93 -9.07 -2.44 6.63
CA PHE A 93 -10.01 -3.10 7.53
C PHE A 93 -10.22 -4.56 7.18
N GLY A 94 -10.48 -5.38 8.21
CA GLY A 94 -10.77 -6.80 8.06
C GLY A 94 -12.24 -7.05 7.70
N VAL A 95 -12.47 -8.09 6.89
CA VAL A 95 -13.78 -8.62 6.54
C VAL A 95 -13.86 -10.07 6.95
N SER A 96 -14.86 -10.39 7.76
CA SER A 96 -15.08 -11.74 8.30
C SER A 96 -15.60 -12.71 7.24
N PRO A 97 -15.18 -13.98 7.26
CA PRO A 97 -15.77 -15.02 6.43
C PRO A 97 -17.22 -15.32 6.84
N GLY A 98 -18.02 -15.83 5.90
CA GLY A 98 -19.39 -16.31 6.18
C GLY A 98 -20.49 -15.25 6.13
N TYR A 99 -20.12 -13.98 5.91
CA TYR A 99 -21.07 -12.87 5.80
C TYR A 99 -20.83 -12.07 4.51
N SER A 100 -21.89 -11.43 4.02
CA SER A 100 -21.77 -10.40 2.99
C SER A 100 -21.55 -9.05 3.66
N THR A 101 -20.51 -8.34 3.25
CA THR A 101 -20.15 -7.01 3.78
C THR A 101 -20.27 -5.98 2.67
N ASP A 102 -21.22 -5.06 2.81
CA ASP A 102 -21.38 -3.91 1.92
C ASP A 102 -20.50 -2.75 2.39
N ILE A 103 -19.62 -2.25 1.53
CA ILE A 103 -18.69 -1.15 1.83
C ILE A 103 -19.10 0.07 1.00
N ALA A 104 -19.64 1.09 1.67
CA ALA A 104 -19.92 2.38 1.04
C ALA A 104 -18.68 3.28 1.14
N LEU A 105 -18.31 3.92 0.02
CA LEU A 105 -17.14 4.79 -0.06
C LEU A 105 -17.57 6.22 -0.41
N GLU A 106 -17.02 7.18 0.33
CA GLU A 106 -17.11 8.61 0.01
C GLU A 106 -15.71 9.12 -0.34
N ARG A 107 -15.57 9.78 -1.50
CA ARG A 107 -14.29 10.36 -1.90
C ARG A 107 -14.25 11.84 -1.52
N ILE A 108 -13.37 12.16 -0.56
CA ILE A 108 -13.10 13.55 -0.15
C ILE A 108 -11.75 13.98 -0.73
N LYS A 109 -11.73 15.11 -1.44
CA LYS A 109 -10.48 15.75 -1.89
C LYS A 109 -10.31 17.08 -1.18
N THR A 110 -9.16 17.25 -0.54
CA THR A 110 -8.78 18.50 0.12
C THR A 110 -7.64 19.15 -0.65
N LYS A 111 -7.68 20.48 -0.79
CA LYS A 111 -6.57 21.28 -1.35
C LYS A 111 -6.22 22.36 -0.33
N GLN A 112 -4.98 22.36 0.14
CA GLN A 112 -4.44 23.46 0.94
C GLN A 112 -3.83 24.51 0.02
N MET A 113 -4.02 25.79 0.34
CA MET A 113 -3.38 26.88 -0.40
C MET A 113 -1.91 27.00 0.03
N PRO A 114 -0.96 27.16 -0.90
CA PRO A 114 0.45 27.37 -0.55
C PRO A 114 0.66 28.73 0.14
N LYS A 115 1.92 29.10 0.36
CA LYS A 115 2.27 30.41 0.94
C LYS A 115 1.53 31.56 0.23
N PRO A 116 1.02 32.55 0.97
CA PRO A 116 1.23 32.78 2.41
C PRO A 116 0.24 32.05 3.36
N TYR A 117 -0.69 31.24 2.85
CA TYR A 117 -1.78 30.68 3.66
C TYR A 117 -1.39 29.41 4.43
N SER A 118 -0.43 28.65 3.92
CA SER A 118 0.15 27.49 4.60
C SER A 118 1.57 27.23 4.12
N GLU A 119 2.25 26.27 4.75
CA GLU A 119 3.56 25.76 4.32
C GLU A 119 3.44 24.69 3.21
N CYS A 120 2.25 24.48 2.64
CA CYS A 120 2.07 23.56 1.51
C CYS A 120 2.92 23.99 0.31
N ILE A 121 3.72 23.06 -0.22
CA ILE A 121 4.57 23.29 -1.39
C ILE A 121 3.81 22.80 -2.63
N GLU A 122 3.34 23.73 -3.47
CA GLU A 122 2.63 23.38 -4.71
C GLU A 122 3.61 22.91 -5.80
N ASN A 123 4.77 23.57 -5.93
CA ASN A 123 5.80 23.18 -6.88
C ASN A 123 6.81 22.23 -6.24
N LEU A 124 6.58 20.92 -6.39
CA LEU A 124 7.47 19.90 -5.85
C LEU A 124 8.86 19.87 -6.52
N GLY A 125 9.03 20.51 -7.68
CA GLY A 125 10.32 20.59 -8.38
C GLY A 125 11.39 21.40 -7.64
N SER A 126 11.01 22.25 -6.68
CA SER A 126 11.95 23.02 -5.86
C SER A 126 12.44 22.27 -4.62
N ILE A 127 11.95 21.05 -4.36
CA ILE A 127 12.34 20.27 -3.19
C ILE A 127 13.66 19.57 -3.48
N ASP A 128 14.74 20.04 -2.87
CA ASP A 128 16.05 19.37 -2.87
C ASP A 128 16.16 18.43 -1.66
N SER A 129 15.49 17.28 -1.76
CA SER A 129 15.57 16.21 -0.76
C SER A 129 15.74 14.88 -1.47
N GLU A 130 16.72 14.09 -1.03
CA GLU A 130 16.93 12.73 -1.52
C GLU A 130 15.71 11.84 -1.25
N TYR A 131 15.06 12.01 -0.09
CA TYR A 131 13.85 11.28 0.29
C TYR A 131 12.70 11.55 -0.68
N TYR A 132 12.47 12.83 -1.00
CA TYR A 132 11.50 13.23 -2.02
C TYR A 132 11.82 12.60 -3.38
N ARG A 133 13.08 12.69 -3.83
CA ARG A 133 13.52 12.10 -5.12
C ARG A 133 13.29 10.60 -5.15
N LYS A 134 13.51 9.89 -4.04
CA LYS A 134 13.29 8.45 -3.93
C LYS A 134 11.81 8.06 -4.09
N VAL A 135 10.88 8.82 -3.50
CA VAL A 135 9.44 8.63 -3.71
C VAL A 135 9.09 8.74 -5.20
N ILE A 136 9.53 9.82 -5.86
CA ILE A 136 9.21 10.08 -7.27
C ILE A 136 9.85 9.05 -8.21
N ARG A 137 11.12 8.67 -7.97
CA ARG A 137 11.80 7.61 -8.74
C ARG A 137 11.11 6.25 -8.63
N SER A 138 10.38 6.02 -7.55
CA SER A 138 9.58 4.82 -7.32
C SER A 138 8.22 4.85 -8.03
N ASN A 139 7.96 5.87 -8.87
CA ASN A 139 6.71 6.06 -9.59
C ASN A 139 5.48 6.15 -8.65
N LEU A 140 5.68 6.74 -7.47
CA LEU A 140 4.64 6.96 -6.47
C LEU A 140 4.18 8.42 -6.47
N THR A 141 2.90 8.64 -6.17
CA THR A 141 2.40 10.00 -5.91
C THR A 141 2.99 10.52 -4.61
N TYR A 142 3.50 11.76 -4.62
CA TYR A 142 4.06 12.38 -3.42
C TYR A 142 2.99 12.59 -2.34
N ARG A 143 3.33 12.18 -1.13
CA ARG A 143 2.58 12.39 0.11
C ARG A 143 3.59 12.55 1.25
N GLN A 144 3.21 13.29 2.29
CA GLN A 144 4.10 13.58 3.41
C GLN A 144 4.53 12.32 4.16
N SER A 145 3.60 11.36 4.34
CA SER A 145 3.86 10.06 4.96
C SER A 145 4.95 9.28 4.23
N GLU A 146 4.94 9.29 2.90
CA GLU A 146 5.87 8.53 2.06
C GLU A 146 7.24 9.19 2.05
N CYS A 147 7.31 10.53 2.10
CA CYS A 147 8.56 11.23 2.32
C CYS A 147 9.17 10.88 3.68
N LEU A 148 8.35 10.80 4.73
CA LEU A 148 8.77 10.41 6.08
C LEU A 148 9.22 8.94 6.14
N SER A 149 8.49 8.02 5.52
CA SER A 149 8.90 6.61 5.40
C SER A 149 10.22 6.49 4.64
N SER A 150 10.41 7.26 3.55
CA SER A 150 11.68 7.27 2.83
C SER A 150 12.85 7.76 3.69
N PHE A 151 12.61 8.71 4.60
CA PHE A 151 13.61 9.15 5.58
C PHE A 151 13.93 8.02 6.57
N PHE A 152 12.92 7.33 7.12
CA PHE A 152 13.15 6.22 8.04
C PHE A 152 13.97 5.10 7.41
N TYR A 153 13.63 4.71 6.19
CA TYR A 153 14.37 3.67 5.49
C TYR A 153 15.81 4.10 5.15
N PHE A 154 16.05 5.38 4.91
CA PHE A 154 17.41 5.89 4.73
C PHE A 154 18.22 5.75 6.03
N GLU A 155 17.69 6.21 7.16
CA GLU A 155 18.37 6.12 8.46
C GLU A 155 18.62 4.67 8.90
N ILE A 156 17.65 3.79 8.69
CA ILE A 156 17.79 2.36 8.97
C ILE A 156 18.88 1.77 8.07
N ASN A 157 18.90 2.09 6.78
CA ASN A 157 19.92 1.60 5.87
C ASN A 157 21.32 2.13 6.27
N GLU A 158 21.43 3.38 6.68
CA GLU A 158 22.71 3.96 7.09
C GLU A 158 23.27 3.31 8.37
N LYS A 159 22.41 3.09 9.38
CA LYS A 159 22.82 2.54 10.69
C LYS A 159 22.90 1.02 10.73
N CYS A 160 21.93 0.33 10.13
CA CYS A 160 21.77 -1.12 10.20
C CYS A 160 22.24 -1.87 8.95
N LYS A 161 22.55 -1.14 7.86
CA LYS A 161 22.99 -1.72 6.57
C LYS A 161 22.01 -2.71 5.94
N CYS A 162 20.72 -2.58 6.25
CA CYS A 162 19.63 -3.38 5.71
C CYS A 162 18.39 -2.53 5.41
N SER A 163 17.49 -3.03 4.56
CA SER A 163 16.21 -2.41 4.21
C SER A 163 15.05 -3.20 4.83
N PRO A 164 14.09 -2.54 5.49
CA PRO A 164 12.86 -3.19 5.93
C PRO A 164 12.08 -3.84 4.77
N MET A 165 11.36 -4.92 5.07
CA MET A 165 10.63 -5.71 4.06
C MET A 165 9.35 -5.03 3.55
N ASP A 166 8.79 -4.09 4.31
CA ASP A 166 7.60 -3.31 3.97
C ASP A 166 7.90 -2.12 3.04
N ASN A 167 9.15 -2.01 2.57
CA ASN A 167 9.61 -0.91 1.76
C ASN A 167 8.95 -0.91 0.37
N ASN A 168 8.25 0.20 0.09
CA ASN A 168 7.56 0.45 -1.17
C ASN A 168 8.43 1.19 -2.21
N PHE A 169 9.64 1.60 -1.85
CA PHE A 169 10.53 2.36 -2.72
C PHE A 169 11.46 1.46 -3.53
N VAL A 170 11.95 1.99 -4.64
CA VAL A 170 13.06 1.38 -5.37
C VAL A 170 14.28 1.33 -4.44
N VAL A 171 14.86 0.14 -4.31
CA VAL A 171 16.05 -0.11 -3.51
C VAL A 171 17.19 -0.49 -4.46
N ASP A 172 18.30 0.25 -4.39
CA ASP A 172 19.46 0.04 -5.27
C ASP A 172 20.17 -1.28 -4.96
N GLU A 173 20.27 -1.64 -3.68
CA GLU A 173 20.79 -2.93 -3.20
C GLU A 173 19.70 -3.70 -2.44
N LYS A 174 19.35 -4.89 -2.91
CA LYS A 174 18.38 -5.76 -2.22
C LYS A 174 19.04 -6.45 -1.04
N ASN A 175 19.18 -5.75 0.08
CA ASN A 175 19.58 -6.33 1.36
C ASN A 175 18.45 -6.21 2.39
N PRO A 176 17.47 -7.12 2.39
CA PRO A 176 16.39 -7.09 3.38
C PRO A 176 16.92 -7.34 4.81
N CYS A 177 16.30 -6.73 5.82
CA CYS A 177 16.59 -7.02 7.23
C CYS A 177 16.04 -8.41 7.59
N ASP A 178 16.80 -9.46 7.33
CA ASP A 178 16.36 -10.86 7.40
C ASP A 178 16.63 -11.49 8.78
N THR A 179 17.69 -11.08 9.45
CA THR A 179 18.06 -11.62 10.76
C THR A 179 17.34 -10.91 11.90
N LEU A 180 17.20 -11.60 13.04
CA LEU A 180 16.63 -10.99 14.25
C LEU A 180 17.44 -9.77 14.73
N GLU A 181 18.76 -9.79 14.54
CA GLU A 181 19.65 -8.68 14.90
C GLU A 181 19.39 -7.44 14.04
N GLU A 182 19.30 -7.61 12.71
CA GLU A 182 18.97 -6.54 11.77
C GLU A 182 17.57 -5.97 12.01
N GLN A 183 16.58 -6.84 12.24
CA GLN A 183 15.21 -6.42 12.57
C GLN A 183 15.17 -5.64 13.89
N ASN A 184 15.90 -6.08 14.91
CA ASN A 184 16.00 -5.36 16.18
C ASN A 184 16.70 -4.01 16.02
N CYS A 185 17.77 -3.94 15.21
CA CYS A 185 18.43 -2.67 14.89
C CYS A 185 17.46 -1.69 14.23
N ALA A 186 16.73 -2.13 13.20
CA ALA A 186 15.74 -1.30 12.50
C ALA A 186 14.64 -0.79 13.46
N ASN A 187 14.17 -1.65 14.37
CA ASN A 187 13.19 -1.28 15.39
C ASN A 187 13.72 -0.23 16.37
N ILE A 188 14.96 -0.39 16.86
CA ILE A 188 15.59 0.57 17.79
C ILE A 188 15.77 1.92 17.10
N VAL A 189 16.31 1.95 15.88
CA VAL A 189 16.49 3.19 15.10
C VAL A 189 15.15 3.89 14.86
N THR A 190 14.11 3.13 14.52
CA THR A 190 12.76 3.69 14.35
C THR A 190 12.24 4.32 15.64
N GLN A 191 12.43 3.66 16.79
CA GLN A 191 12.02 4.19 18.10
C GLN A 191 12.80 5.47 18.46
N GLU A 192 14.11 5.51 18.20
CA GLU A 192 14.93 6.71 18.40
C GLU A 192 14.38 7.89 17.59
N LEU A 193 14.16 7.70 16.29
CA LEU A 193 13.65 8.74 15.38
C LEU A 193 12.27 9.26 15.78
N VAL A 194 11.39 8.36 16.21
CA VAL A 194 10.06 8.74 16.73
C VAL A 194 10.21 9.54 18.02
N SER A 195 11.08 9.10 18.94
CA SER A 195 11.31 9.79 20.22
C SER A 195 11.96 11.16 20.07
N SER A 196 12.77 11.37 19.02
CA SER A 196 13.41 12.66 18.74
C SER A 196 12.49 13.68 18.04
N ASN A 197 11.25 13.28 17.71
CA ASN A 197 10.35 14.02 16.81
C ASN A 197 10.99 14.26 15.43
N PHE A 198 11.66 13.23 14.89
CA PHE A 198 12.27 13.26 13.57
C PHE A 198 13.38 14.31 13.42
N LYS A 199 14.02 14.68 14.55
CA LYS A 199 15.24 15.51 14.61
C LYS A 199 16.46 14.65 14.85
#